data_AF-A0A816EN65-F1
#
_entry.id   AF-A0A816EN65-F1
#
_cell.length_a   1.000
_cell.length_b   1.000
_cell.length_c   1.000
_cell.angle_alpha   90.00
_cell.angle_beta   90.00
_cell.angle_gamma   90.00
#
_symmetry.space_group_name_H-M   'P 1'
#
loop_
_entity.id
_entity.type
_entity.pdbx_description
1 polymer ?
#
loop_
_entity_poly.entity_id
_entity_poly.type
_entity_poly.pdbx_seq_one_letter_code
_entity_poly.pdbx_strand_id
1 'polypeptide(L)'
;MPRLERFEFYICSGIYFRKQIYLPSKEDIQHTFRDFKDDQVISYVDYFQEEPYSLCHIYLYPGQLKYYYTVTNNFPGVLFTCVRKISLYDERPFEHEFFLRIAQSFPILKILSLKNSKPQNNKLYRESKNDNQDFSIIKYPYLTNLTLYFAHDDYIEEFLVDTKVCLPDNAVHLNIDYEQLNRVTHNFTRDITRINCAKLGSLCLNGRRLPNYAKDYFPMYKYRLLSMLM
;
A
#
# COMPACT_ATOMS: atom_id res chain seq x y z
N MET A 1 42.53 0.69 -9.51
CA MET A 1 41.37 -0.02 -8.92
C MET A 1 40.37 1.02 -8.47
N PRO A 2 39.11 0.98 -8.92
CA PRO A 2 38.09 1.89 -8.40
C PRO A 2 37.89 1.60 -6.91
N ARG A 3 38.02 2.64 -6.07
CA ARG A 3 37.70 2.55 -4.65
C ARG A 3 36.18 2.62 -4.52
N LEU A 4 35.60 1.64 -3.85
CA LEU A 4 34.17 1.68 -3.51
C LEU A 4 34.00 2.76 -2.42
N GLU A 5 33.47 3.92 -2.79
CA GLU A 5 33.35 5.06 -1.86
C GLU A 5 32.25 4.86 -0.81
N ARG A 6 31.25 4.03 -1.10
CA ARG A 6 30.13 3.74 -0.21
C ARG A 6 29.55 2.36 -0.52
N PHE A 7 29.45 1.51 0.49
CA PHE A 7 28.74 0.24 0.43
C PHE A 7 27.36 0.43 1.06
N GLU A 8 26.29 0.16 0.32
CA GLU A 8 24.91 0.19 0.84
C GLU A 8 24.24 -1.13 0.48
N PHE A 9 23.42 -1.66 1.39
CA PHE A 9 22.58 -2.80 1.09
C PHE A 9 21.18 -2.65 1.69
N TYR A 10 20.25 -3.35 1.05
CA TYR A 10 18.92 -3.62 1.55
C TYR A 10 18.61 -5.09 1.26
N ILE A 11 18.27 -5.83 2.30
CA ILE A 11 17.90 -7.24 2.23
C ILE A 11 16.44 -7.34 2.66
N CYS A 12 15.65 -8.01 1.83
CA CYS A 12 14.29 -8.42 2.15
C CYS A 12 14.26 -9.94 2.09
N SER A 13 14.07 -10.59 3.23
CA SER A 13 14.12 -12.06 3.32
C SER A 13 12.85 -12.60 3.96
N GLY A 14 12.33 -13.70 3.40
CA GLY A 14 11.32 -14.51 4.05
C GLY A 14 11.93 -15.37 5.16
N ILE A 15 11.28 -15.41 6.32
CA ILE A 15 11.58 -16.36 7.41
C ILE A 15 10.47 -17.41 7.37
N TYR A 16 10.78 -18.67 7.05
CA TYR A 16 9.78 -19.74 7.02
C TYR A 16 9.80 -20.53 8.33
N PHE A 17 8.64 -20.66 8.98
CA PHE A 17 8.53 -21.27 10.31
C PHE A 17 8.37 -22.79 10.31
N ARG A 18 8.79 -23.46 9.23
CA ARG A 18 8.71 -24.93 9.18
C ARG A 18 9.65 -25.50 10.25
N LYS A 19 9.09 -25.81 11.42
CA LYS A 19 9.72 -26.44 12.60
C LYS A 19 10.58 -25.51 13.50
N GLN A 20 10.39 -24.19 13.46
CA GLN A 20 11.11 -23.28 14.38
C GLN A 20 10.35 -23.10 15.70
N ILE A 21 11.06 -23.26 16.83
CA ILE A 21 10.54 -23.01 18.19
C ILE A 21 10.79 -21.54 18.60
N TYR A 22 11.81 -20.90 18.03
CA TYR A 22 12.24 -19.55 18.36
C TYR A 22 12.13 -18.64 17.14
N LEU A 23 11.46 -17.51 17.33
CA LEU A 23 11.33 -16.43 16.35
C LEU A 23 12.45 -15.41 16.60
N PRO A 24 13.35 -15.15 15.62
CA PRO A 24 14.47 -14.23 15.85
C PRO A 24 14.00 -12.79 16.06
N SER A 25 14.40 -12.16 17.15
CA SER A 25 14.16 -10.73 17.37
C SER A 25 14.90 -9.88 16.32
N LYS A 26 14.55 -8.59 16.24
CA LYS A 26 15.30 -7.65 15.38
C LYS A 26 16.77 -7.57 15.82
N GLU A 27 17.03 -7.65 17.12
CA GLU A 27 18.36 -7.67 17.72
C GLU A 27 19.13 -8.94 17.32
N ASP A 28 18.49 -10.12 17.39
CA ASP A 28 19.11 -11.38 16.97
C ASP A 28 19.57 -11.30 15.51
N ILE A 29 18.76 -10.70 14.64
CA ILE A 29 19.08 -10.51 13.22
C ILE A 29 20.21 -9.50 13.05
N GLN A 30 20.18 -8.37 13.75
CA GLN A 30 21.24 -7.36 13.68
C GLN A 30 22.61 -7.94 14.09
N HIS A 31 22.65 -8.74 15.15
CA HIS A 31 23.88 -9.38 15.63
C HIS A 31 24.47 -10.43 14.67
N THR A 32 23.74 -10.85 13.63
CA THR A 32 24.32 -11.69 12.57
C THR A 32 25.31 -10.92 11.69
N PHE A 33 25.24 -9.59 11.67
CA PHE A 33 26.12 -8.70 10.89
C PHE A 33 27.36 -8.30 11.69
N ARG A 34 28.19 -9.29 12.05
CA ARG A 34 29.33 -9.13 12.98
C ARG A 34 30.37 -8.09 12.57
N ASP A 35 30.49 -7.82 11.27
CA ASP A 35 31.46 -6.85 10.74
C ASP A 35 30.94 -5.40 10.75
N PHE A 36 29.69 -5.20 11.17
CA PHE A 36 29.06 -3.90 11.29
C PHE A 36 28.81 -3.58 12.76
N LYS A 37 28.80 -2.29 13.10
CA LYS A 37 28.33 -1.86 14.42
C LYS A 37 26.81 -2.04 14.52
N ASP A 38 26.30 -2.34 15.70
CA ASP A 38 24.86 -2.58 15.91
C ASP A 38 23.97 -1.38 15.50
N ASP A 39 24.50 -0.15 15.55
CA ASP A 39 23.82 1.07 15.12
C ASP A 39 23.83 1.30 13.61
N GLN A 40 24.65 0.55 12.87
CA GLN A 40 24.77 0.66 11.42
C GLN A 40 23.80 -0.24 10.68
N VAL A 41 23.38 -1.36 11.27
CA VAL A 41 22.42 -2.27 10.63
C VAL A 41 21.07 -2.11 11.30
N ILE A 42 20.08 -1.66 10.55
CA ILE A 42 18.70 -1.55 11.04
C ILE A 42 17.92 -2.74 10.50
N SER A 43 17.20 -3.44 11.38
CA SER A 43 16.31 -4.53 11.01
C SER A 43 14.87 -4.31 11.49
N TYR A 44 13.92 -4.80 10.70
CA TYR A 44 12.50 -4.86 11.02
C TYR A 44 11.99 -6.25 10.66
N VAL A 45 11.26 -6.87 11.57
CA VAL A 45 10.65 -8.19 11.33
C VAL A 45 9.15 -8.05 11.50
N ASP A 46 8.43 -8.32 10.42
CA ASP A 46 6.98 -8.34 10.39
C ASP A 46 6.53 -9.80 10.51
N TYR A 47 6.07 -10.15 11.71
CA TYR A 47 5.59 -11.49 12.05
C TYR A 47 4.14 -11.68 11.67
N PHE A 48 3.88 -12.55 10.69
CA PHE A 48 2.52 -12.83 10.24
C PHE A 48 1.88 -13.93 11.09
N GLN A 49 0.78 -13.63 11.79
CA GLN A 49 0.15 -14.58 12.71
C GLN A 49 -0.50 -15.78 12.02
N GLU A 50 -1.06 -15.55 10.83
CA GLU A 50 -1.82 -16.56 10.10
C GLU A 50 -1.04 -17.21 8.94
N GLU A 51 0.21 -16.77 8.71
CA GLU A 51 1.04 -17.27 7.61
C GLU A 51 2.20 -18.13 8.12
N PRO A 52 2.63 -19.16 7.36
CA PRO A 52 3.76 -20.00 7.75
C PRO A 52 5.13 -19.33 7.54
N TYR A 53 5.14 -18.01 7.34
CA TYR A 53 6.33 -17.23 7.09
C TYR A 53 6.23 -15.82 7.68
N SER A 54 7.34 -15.10 7.68
CA SER A 54 7.42 -13.68 8.03
C SER A 54 8.40 -12.98 7.12
N LEU A 55 8.40 -11.65 7.14
CA LEU A 55 9.34 -10.87 6.37
C LEU A 55 10.28 -10.10 7.27
N CYS A 56 11.56 -10.17 6.93
CA CYS A 56 12.60 -9.38 7.54
C CYS A 56 13.16 -8.40 6.53
N HIS A 57 13.25 -7.15 6.95
CA HIS A 57 13.85 -6.04 6.22
C HIS A 57 15.10 -5.61 6.96
N ILE A 58 16.23 -5.60 6.26
CA ILE A 58 17.52 -5.23 6.83
C ILE A 58 18.17 -4.21 5.91
N TYR A 59 18.67 -3.10 6.45
CA TYR A 59 19.41 -2.13 5.67
C TYR A 59 20.52 -1.49 6.48
N LEU A 60 21.54 -1.03 5.76
CA LEU A 60 22.66 -0.30 6.34
C LEU A 60 22.32 1.18 6.47
N TYR A 61 22.51 1.77 7.64
CA TYR A 61 22.49 3.21 7.90
C TYR A 61 23.84 3.83 7.51
N PRO A 62 23.90 5.02 6.88
CA PRO A 62 22.80 5.94 6.55
C PRO A 62 22.14 5.67 5.18
N GLY A 63 22.21 4.44 4.69
CA GLY A 63 21.52 4.02 3.47
C GLY A 63 20.02 4.27 3.54
N GLN A 64 19.46 4.59 2.39
CA GLN A 64 18.08 5.05 2.28
C GLN A 64 17.19 3.91 1.79
N LEU A 65 16.34 3.38 2.67
CA LEU A 65 15.28 2.46 2.29
C LEU A 65 14.35 3.15 1.27
N LYS A 66 14.34 2.66 0.03
CA LYS A 66 13.49 3.21 -1.06
C LYS A 66 12.18 2.44 -1.22
N TYR A 67 12.17 1.18 -0.79
CA TYR A 67 11.08 0.22 -0.99
C TYR A 67 10.78 -0.47 0.33
N TYR A 68 9.52 -0.47 0.78
CA TYR A 68 9.09 -1.26 1.94
C TYR A 68 7.94 -2.18 1.52
N TYR A 69 8.25 -3.46 1.37
CA TYR A 69 7.26 -4.45 0.98
C TYR A 69 6.56 -5.06 2.20
N THR A 70 5.25 -5.26 2.10
CA THR A 70 4.42 -6.05 3.03
C THR A 70 4.31 -5.42 4.42
N VAL A 71 4.00 -4.12 4.45
CA VAL A 71 3.63 -3.42 5.68
C VAL A 71 2.28 -3.95 6.18
N THR A 72 2.23 -4.42 7.43
CA THR A 72 1.00 -4.98 8.03
C THR A 72 0.46 -4.12 9.15
N ASN A 73 -0.61 -4.60 9.79
CA ASN A 73 -1.30 -3.93 10.89
C ASN A 73 -0.41 -3.68 12.12
N ASN A 74 0.74 -4.35 12.21
CA ASN A 74 1.70 -4.18 13.31
C ASN A 74 2.63 -2.98 13.09
N PHE A 75 2.54 -2.31 11.94
CA PHE A 75 3.37 -1.16 11.63
C PHE A 75 3.22 -0.02 12.65
N PRO A 76 4.31 0.36 13.35
CA PRO A 76 4.24 1.30 14.46
C PRO A 76 4.12 2.78 14.04
N GLY A 77 4.29 3.11 12.75
CA GLY A 77 4.17 4.49 12.28
C GLY A 77 5.48 5.29 12.27
N VAL A 78 6.63 4.63 12.13
CA VAL A 78 7.94 5.31 12.06
C VAL A 78 8.05 6.14 10.77
N LEU A 79 8.75 7.29 10.83
CA LEU A 79 8.95 8.17 9.68
C LEU A 79 10.03 7.62 8.74
N PHE A 80 9.65 7.38 7.49
CA PHE A 80 10.54 6.97 6.39
C PHE A 80 10.58 8.05 5.31
N THR A 81 11.54 8.97 5.45
CA THR A 81 11.70 10.10 4.52
C THR A 81 12.15 9.68 3.12
N CYS A 82 12.68 8.47 2.94
CA CYS A 82 13.29 8.05 1.67
C CYS A 82 12.50 6.98 0.91
N VAL A 83 11.49 6.38 1.55
CA VAL A 83 10.67 5.35 0.91
C VAL A 83 9.76 6.00 -0.13
N ARG A 84 9.70 5.38 -1.32
CA ARG A 84 8.90 5.84 -2.46
C ARG A 84 7.85 4.82 -2.88
N LYS A 85 7.98 3.57 -2.46
CA LYS A 85 7.06 2.51 -2.81
C LYS A 85 6.84 1.60 -1.63
N ILE A 86 5.57 1.30 -1.37
CA ILE A 86 5.20 0.31 -0.38
C ILE A 86 4.20 -0.70 -0.94
N SER A 87 4.18 -1.89 -0.35
CA SER A 87 3.04 -2.79 -0.45
C SER A 87 2.44 -3.04 0.93
N LEU A 88 1.12 -3.04 1.02
CA LEU A 88 0.35 -3.33 2.22
C LEU A 88 -0.20 -4.76 2.14
N TYR A 89 -0.18 -5.46 3.26
CA TYR A 89 -0.76 -6.80 3.41
C TYR A 89 -1.61 -6.85 4.68
N ASP A 90 -2.89 -7.17 4.53
CA ASP A 90 -3.82 -7.22 5.63
C ASP A 90 -3.77 -8.58 6.35
N GLU A 91 -3.31 -8.58 7.60
CA GLU A 91 -3.54 -9.74 8.48
C GLU A 91 -4.92 -9.65 9.12
N ARG A 92 -5.35 -8.41 9.36
CA ARG A 92 -6.67 -8.04 9.82
C ARG A 92 -7.12 -6.78 9.08
N PRO A 93 -8.41 -6.47 9.04
CA PRO A 93 -8.89 -5.26 8.39
C PRO A 93 -8.17 -3.98 8.85
N PHE A 94 -7.51 -3.29 7.91
CA PHE A 94 -7.11 -1.89 8.03
C PHE A 94 -8.33 -0.98 8.22
N GLU A 95 -8.21 -0.09 9.20
CA GLU A 95 -9.12 1.03 9.41
C GLU A 95 -8.52 2.33 8.85
N HIS A 96 -9.32 3.38 8.79
CA HIS A 96 -8.92 4.68 8.26
C HIS A 96 -7.63 5.20 8.92
N GLU A 97 -7.49 5.03 10.24
CA GLU A 97 -6.32 5.47 11.01
C GLU A 97 -5.03 4.77 10.58
N PHE A 98 -5.13 3.54 10.04
CA PHE A 98 -3.97 2.86 9.48
C PHE A 98 -3.47 3.59 8.24
N PHE A 99 -4.37 3.93 7.31
CA PHE A 99 -4.00 4.68 6.10
C PHE A 99 -3.48 6.08 6.44
N LEU A 100 -4.02 6.73 7.47
CA LEU A 100 -3.49 8.00 7.97
C LEU A 100 -2.04 7.83 8.48
N ARG A 101 -1.78 6.79 9.25
CA ARG A 101 -0.43 6.45 9.74
C ARG A 101 0.53 6.18 8.56
N ILE A 102 0.08 5.46 7.54
CA ILE A 102 0.87 5.23 6.32
C ILE A 102 1.21 6.57 5.64
N ALA A 103 0.24 7.46 5.44
CA ALA A 103 0.50 8.75 4.80
C ALA A 103 1.52 9.61 5.60
N GLN A 104 1.44 9.59 6.93
CA GLN A 104 2.38 10.31 7.82
C GLN A 104 3.78 9.69 7.82
N SER A 105 3.87 8.36 7.80
CA SER A 105 5.15 7.64 7.79
C SER A 105 5.88 7.72 6.45
N PHE A 106 5.16 7.88 5.34
CA PHE A 106 5.72 7.86 3.98
C PHE A 106 5.38 9.15 3.21
N PRO A 107 5.92 10.32 3.63
CA PRO A 107 5.47 11.63 3.14
C PRO A 107 5.69 11.86 1.64
N ILE A 108 6.57 11.09 1.01
CA ILE A 108 6.90 11.20 -0.42
C ILE A 108 6.69 9.88 -1.17
N LEU A 109 5.71 9.11 -0.70
CA LEU A 109 5.23 7.89 -1.33
C LEU A 109 4.73 8.15 -2.76
N LYS A 110 5.24 7.37 -3.71
CA LYS A 110 4.86 7.42 -5.14
C LYS A 110 4.04 6.23 -5.58
N ILE A 111 4.25 5.05 -4.98
CA ILE A 111 3.62 3.80 -5.39
C ILE A 111 3.06 3.11 -4.15
N LEU A 112 1.75 2.88 -4.12
CA LEU A 112 1.08 2.09 -3.11
C LEU A 112 0.44 0.87 -3.78
N SER A 113 0.81 -0.32 -3.32
CA SER A 113 0.10 -1.55 -3.67
C SER A 113 -0.59 -2.10 -2.44
N LEU A 114 -1.85 -2.45 -2.55
CA LEU A 114 -2.59 -3.13 -1.50
C LEU A 114 -3.10 -4.46 -2.04
N LYS A 115 -2.92 -5.52 -1.26
CA LYS A 115 -3.41 -6.86 -1.59
C LYS A 115 -3.92 -7.51 -0.32
N ASN A 116 -5.01 -8.25 -0.46
CA ASN A 116 -5.57 -9.06 0.60
C ASN A 116 -5.65 -10.52 0.16
N SER A 117 -5.41 -11.44 1.08
CA SER A 117 -5.51 -12.88 0.81
C SER A 117 -6.89 -13.44 1.17
N LYS A 118 -7.66 -12.75 2.03
CA LYS A 118 -8.94 -13.24 2.55
C LYS A 118 -10.08 -12.20 2.43
N PRO A 119 -11.31 -12.64 2.12
CA PRO A 119 -12.51 -11.79 2.22
C PRO A 119 -12.69 -11.29 3.66
N GLN A 120 -13.04 -10.01 3.82
CA GLN A 120 -13.25 -9.42 5.15
C GLN A 120 -14.68 -9.66 5.62
N ASN A 121 -15.01 -10.94 5.86
CA ASN A 121 -16.36 -11.34 6.29
C ASN A 121 -16.76 -10.73 7.65
N ASN A 122 -15.80 -10.22 8.42
CA ASN A 122 -15.98 -9.71 9.77
C ASN A 122 -15.28 -8.36 9.97
N LYS A 123 -15.37 -7.41 9.02
CA LYS A 123 -15.43 -6.04 9.55
C LYS A 123 -16.67 -6.04 10.41
N LEU A 124 -16.49 -5.95 11.73
CA LEU A 124 -17.51 -5.40 12.59
C LEU A 124 -17.69 -4.00 12.03
N TYR A 125 -18.58 -3.89 11.03
CA TYR A 125 -19.25 -2.66 10.67
C TYR A 125 -19.94 -2.30 11.98
N ARG A 126 -19.20 -1.66 12.88
CA ARG A 126 -19.74 -0.51 13.55
C ARG A 126 -20.13 0.35 12.37
N GLU A 127 -21.38 0.18 11.92
CA GLU A 127 -22.13 1.31 11.42
C GLU A 127 -21.67 2.44 12.32
N SER A 128 -20.85 3.33 11.79
CA SER A 128 -20.55 4.55 12.48
C SER A 128 -21.91 5.23 12.55
N LYS A 129 -22.67 4.91 13.60
CA LYS A 129 -23.93 5.59 13.94
C LYS A 129 -23.70 7.08 14.18
N ASN A 130 -22.45 7.52 14.10
CA ASN A 130 -22.02 8.87 13.90
C ASN A 130 -21.29 8.97 12.55
N ASP A 131 -21.99 9.34 11.48
CA ASP A 131 -21.42 9.95 10.27
C ASP A 131 -20.67 11.29 10.56
N ASN A 132 -20.50 11.63 11.84
CA ASN A 132 -19.88 12.84 12.38
C ASN A 132 -18.56 12.57 13.12
N GLN A 133 -17.88 11.44 12.89
CA GLN A 133 -16.47 11.37 13.27
C GLN A 133 -15.68 12.07 12.16
N ASP A 134 -15.31 13.33 12.42
CA ASP A 134 -14.44 14.16 11.56
C ASP A 134 -13.05 13.52 11.45
N PHE A 135 -12.95 12.46 10.65
CA PHE A 135 -11.67 11.94 10.26
C PHE A 135 -10.99 12.93 9.31
N SER A 136 -9.72 13.22 9.59
CA SER A 136 -8.95 14.11 8.73
C SER A 136 -8.75 13.47 7.37
N ILE A 137 -9.14 14.16 6.30
CA ILE A 137 -8.92 13.71 4.92
C ILE A 137 -7.44 13.39 4.72
N ILE A 138 -7.15 12.15 4.36
CA ILE A 138 -5.78 11.68 4.15
C ILE A 138 -5.27 12.21 2.81
N LYS A 139 -4.05 12.75 2.80
CA LYS A 139 -3.43 13.28 1.58
C LYS A 139 -2.23 12.43 1.19
N TYR A 140 -2.17 12.04 -0.07
CA TYR A 140 -1.01 11.37 -0.68
C TYR A 140 -0.41 12.25 -1.79
N PRO A 141 0.30 13.34 -1.46
CA PRO A 141 0.63 14.40 -2.41
C PRO A 141 1.52 13.95 -3.59
N TYR A 142 2.30 12.88 -3.42
CA TYR A 142 3.24 12.39 -4.43
C TYR A 142 2.82 11.06 -5.05
N LEU A 143 1.63 10.55 -4.73
CA LEU A 143 1.17 9.26 -5.24
C LEU A 143 0.95 9.35 -6.74
N THR A 144 1.55 8.41 -7.46
CA THR A 144 1.48 8.32 -8.93
C THR A 144 0.99 6.96 -9.40
N ASN A 145 1.04 5.94 -8.54
CA ASN A 145 0.55 4.61 -8.88
C ASN A 145 -0.12 3.99 -7.66
N LEU A 146 -1.37 3.55 -7.85
CA LEU A 146 -2.19 2.89 -6.86
C LEU A 146 -2.63 1.54 -7.43
N THR A 147 -2.24 0.45 -6.78
CA THR A 147 -2.60 -0.91 -7.18
C THR A 147 -3.49 -1.55 -6.14
N LEU A 148 -4.73 -1.87 -6.55
CA LEU A 148 -5.79 -2.43 -5.72
C LEU A 148 -6.30 -3.76 -6.28
N TYR A 149 -5.49 -4.48 -7.06
CA TYR A 149 -5.86 -5.82 -7.54
C TYR A 149 -6.12 -6.75 -6.36
N PHE A 150 -7.27 -7.43 -6.37
CA PHE A 150 -7.71 -8.32 -5.30
C PHE A 150 -7.82 -7.64 -3.92
N ALA A 151 -7.87 -6.30 -3.86
CA ALA A 151 -8.15 -5.58 -2.63
C ALA A 151 -9.62 -5.73 -2.24
N HIS A 152 -9.96 -5.68 -0.96
CA HIS A 152 -11.36 -5.62 -0.53
C HIS A 152 -12.04 -4.32 -0.99
N ASP A 153 -13.35 -4.37 -1.25
CA ASP A 153 -14.12 -3.22 -1.72
C ASP A 153 -14.01 -2.03 -0.74
N ASP A 154 -13.94 -2.27 0.57
CA ASP A 154 -13.75 -1.21 1.59
C ASP A 154 -12.46 -0.41 1.40
N TYR A 155 -11.40 -1.04 0.92
CA TYR A 155 -10.12 -0.37 0.66
C TYR A 155 -10.15 0.41 -0.62
N ILE A 156 -10.91 -0.08 -1.60
CA ILE A 156 -11.18 0.67 -2.81
C ILE A 156 -12.00 1.91 -2.46
N GLU A 157 -13.03 1.77 -1.62
CA GLU A 157 -13.79 2.91 -1.09
C GLU A 157 -12.90 3.91 -0.35
N GLU A 158 -11.95 3.42 0.46
CA GLU A 158 -11.02 4.27 1.19
C GLU A 158 -10.29 5.27 0.28
N PHE A 159 -9.82 4.82 -0.89
CA PHE A 159 -9.11 5.67 -1.84
C PHE A 159 -10.02 6.42 -2.82
N LEU A 160 -11.18 5.86 -3.16
CA LEU A 160 -12.07 6.46 -4.15
C LEU A 160 -13.06 7.45 -3.54
N VAL A 161 -13.45 7.32 -2.28
CA VAL A 161 -14.33 8.29 -1.61
C VAL A 161 -13.54 9.55 -1.23
N ASP A 162 -14.03 10.70 -1.69
CA ASP A 162 -13.37 11.99 -1.58
C ASP A 162 -13.31 12.56 -0.15
N THR A 163 -14.25 12.16 0.71
CA THR A 163 -14.25 12.51 2.13
C THR A 163 -13.23 11.76 2.96
N LYS A 164 -12.60 10.70 2.42
CA LYS A 164 -11.61 9.88 3.13
C LYS A 164 -10.19 10.18 2.70
N VAL A 165 -9.95 10.17 1.38
CA VAL A 165 -8.65 10.40 0.78
C VAL A 165 -8.76 11.50 -0.26
N CYS A 166 -7.78 12.39 -0.32
CA CYS A 166 -7.60 13.33 -1.42
C CYS A 166 -6.41 12.88 -2.29
N LEU A 167 -6.73 12.36 -3.48
CA LEU A 167 -5.73 11.99 -4.48
C LEU A 167 -5.13 13.24 -5.15
N PRO A 168 -3.85 13.20 -5.57
CA PRO A 168 -3.24 14.26 -6.34
C PRO A 168 -3.81 14.34 -7.75
N ASP A 169 -3.97 15.55 -8.26
CA ASP A 169 -4.60 15.80 -9.56
C ASP A 169 -3.76 15.23 -10.72
N ASN A 170 -4.42 14.49 -11.61
CA ASN A 170 -3.92 14.02 -12.92
C ASN A 170 -2.64 13.19 -12.89
N ALA A 171 -2.22 12.72 -11.71
CA ALA A 171 -0.96 12.02 -11.52
C ALA A 171 -1.13 10.53 -11.24
N VAL A 172 -2.30 10.11 -10.75
CA VAL A 172 -2.50 8.74 -10.26
C VAL A 172 -2.88 7.80 -11.40
N HIS A 173 -2.08 6.75 -11.56
CA HIS A 173 -2.40 5.55 -12.32
C HIS A 173 -3.06 4.53 -11.39
N LEU A 174 -4.33 4.20 -11.63
CA LEU A 174 -5.06 3.20 -10.85
C LEU A 174 -5.05 1.85 -11.56
N ASN A 175 -4.67 0.80 -10.85
CA ASN A 175 -4.70 -0.60 -11.26
C ASN A 175 -5.74 -1.34 -10.41
N ILE A 176 -6.82 -1.84 -11.01
CA ILE A 176 -7.98 -2.38 -10.28
C ILE A 176 -8.79 -3.38 -11.14
N ASP A 177 -9.52 -4.30 -10.49
CA ASP A 177 -10.47 -5.17 -11.17
C ASP A 177 -11.77 -4.42 -11.55
N TYR A 178 -12.24 -4.60 -12.80
CA TYR A 178 -13.43 -3.88 -13.29
C TYR A 178 -14.67 -4.09 -12.41
N GLU A 179 -14.94 -5.33 -12.01
CA GLU A 179 -16.14 -5.66 -11.24
C GLU A 179 -16.13 -5.00 -9.85
N GLN A 180 -14.95 -4.84 -9.24
CA GLN A 180 -14.81 -4.15 -7.95
C GLN A 180 -15.03 -2.66 -8.10
N LEU A 181 -14.39 -2.05 -9.11
CA LEU A 181 -14.59 -0.64 -9.43
C LEU A 181 -16.07 -0.35 -9.73
N ASN A 182 -16.73 -1.23 -10.50
CA ASN A 182 -18.13 -1.11 -10.86
C ASN A 182 -19.05 -1.17 -9.63
N ARG A 183 -18.77 -2.06 -8.66
CA ARG A 183 -19.53 -2.11 -7.39
C ARG A 183 -19.33 -0.86 -6.55
N VAL A 184 -18.08 -0.47 -6.26
CA VAL A 184 -17.76 0.67 -5.39
C VAL A 184 -18.31 1.99 -5.94
N THR A 185 -18.29 2.17 -7.26
CA THR A 185 -18.81 3.36 -7.93
C THR A 185 -20.32 3.31 -8.21
N HIS A 186 -21.01 2.23 -7.81
CA HIS A 186 -22.41 1.95 -8.16
C HIS A 186 -22.69 2.13 -9.66
N ASN A 187 -22.03 1.33 -10.51
CA ASN A 187 -22.08 1.47 -11.97
C ASN A 187 -21.71 2.89 -12.44
N PHE A 188 -20.71 3.51 -11.81
CA PHE A 188 -20.24 4.86 -12.15
C PHE A 188 -21.32 5.96 -11.97
N THR A 189 -22.16 5.83 -10.94
CA THR A 189 -23.20 6.81 -10.58
C THR A 189 -23.01 7.43 -9.19
N ARG A 190 -22.03 6.95 -8.40
CA ARG A 190 -21.82 7.38 -7.01
C ARG A 190 -20.98 8.66 -6.90
N ASP A 191 -21.63 9.82 -6.81
CA ASP A 191 -20.98 11.14 -6.81
C ASP A 191 -19.78 11.29 -5.85
N ILE A 192 -19.84 10.76 -4.62
CA ILE A 192 -18.74 10.87 -3.65
C ILE A 192 -17.45 10.16 -4.10
N THR A 193 -17.55 9.21 -5.04
CA THR A 193 -16.34 8.59 -5.63
C THR A 193 -15.89 9.25 -6.92
N ARG A 194 -16.79 10.02 -7.56
CA ARG A 194 -16.55 10.68 -8.84
C ARG A 194 -15.43 11.70 -8.76
N ILE A 195 -15.31 12.41 -7.63
CA ILE A 195 -14.30 13.47 -7.44
C ILE A 195 -12.87 12.90 -7.53
N ASN A 196 -12.56 11.81 -6.81
CA ASN A 196 -11.25 11.19 -6.91
C ASN A 196 -11.05 10.44 -8.23
N CYS A 197 -12.09 9.79 -8.76
CA CYS A 197 -12.03 9.16 -10.07
C CYS A 197 -11.71 10.17 -11.19
N ALA A 198 -12.23 11.40 -11.09
CA ALA A 198 -11.96 12.46 -12.06
C ALA A 198 -10.49 12.94 -12.06
N LYS A 199 -9.77 12.73 -10.96
CA LYS A 199 -8.35 13.07 -10.82
C LYS A 199 -7.41 11.99 -11.36
N LEU A 200 -7.90 10.82 -11.73
CA LEU A 200 -7.06 9.74 -12.23
C LEU A 200 -6.49 10.09 -13.61
N GLY A 201 -5.16 10.12 -13.72
CA GLY A 201 -4.48 10.34 -14.99
C GLY A 201 -4.51 9.10 -15.90
N SER A 202 -4.65 7.92 -15.32
CA SER A 202 -4.82 6.67 -16.07
C SER A 202 -5.45 5.56 -15.23
N LEU A 203 -6.15 4.65 -15.91
CA LEU A 203 -6.85 3.50 -15.36
C LEU A 203 -6.47 2.23 -16.13
N CYS A 204 -5.95 1.23 -15.41
CA CYS A 204 -5.71 -0.11 -15.89
C CYS A 204 -6.72 -1.05 -15.24
N LEU A 205 -7.52 -1.73 -16.07
CA LEU A 205 -8.57 -2.62 -15.64
C LEU A 205 -8.17 -4.07 -15.92
N ASN A 206 -8.26 -4.90 -14.91
CA ASN A 206 -8.25 -6.34 -15.11
C ASN A 206 -9.67 -6.84 -15.48
N GLY A 207 -9.74 -7.78 -16.42
CA GLY A 207 -10.99 -8.35 -16.93
C GLY A 207 -11.59 -7.58 -18.10
N ARG A 208 -12.32 -6.49 -17.84
CA ARG A 208 -13.17 -5.82 -18.85
C ARG A 208 -12.68 -4.42 -19.23
N ARG A 209 -13.04 -3.98 -20.44
CA ARG A 209 -12.85 -2.60 -20.90
C ARG A 209 -13.90 -1.68 -20.25
N LEU A 210 -13.51 -0.43 -20.01
CA LEU A 210 -14.41 0.60 -19.49
C LEU A 210 -15.54 0.87 -20.50
N PRO A 211 -16.82 0.81 -20.09
CA PRO A 211 -17.93 1.09 -20.99
C PRO A 211 -17.99 2.58 -21.36
N ASN A 212 -18.61 2.90 -22.50
CA ASN A 212 -18.65 4.26 -23.03
C ASN A 212 -19.32 5.28 -22.08
N TYR A 213 -20.39 4.88 -21.39
CA TYR A 213 -21.09 5.77 -20.46
C TYR A 213 -20.26 6.14 -19.23
N ALA A 214 -19.26 5.32 -18.87
CA ALA A 214 -18.42 5.55 -17.70
C ALA A 214 -17.24 6.50 -17.99
N LYS A 215 -17.05 6.92 -19.25
CA LYS A 215 -15.94 7.80 -19.64
C LYS A 215 -16.01 9.16 -18.95
N ASP A 216 -17.21 9.70 -18.76
CA ASP A 216 -17.44 10.98 -18.08
C ASP A 216 -17.15 10.92 -16.57
N TYR A 217 -16.99 9.70 -16.05
CA TYR A 217 -16.55 9.45 -14.68
C TYR A 217 -15.02 9.59 -14.52
N PHE A 218 -14.28 9.53 -15.63
CA PHE A 218 -12.82 9.64 -15.69
C PHE A 218 -12.39 10.64 -16.78
N PRO A 219 -12.76 11.93 -16.68
CA PRO A 219 -12.48 12.94 -17.71
C PRO A 219 -11.01 13.08 -18.10
N MET A 220 -10.09 12.75 -17.18
CA MET A 220 -8.65 12.89 -17.37
C MET A 220 -7.98 11.61 -17.89
N TYR A 221 -8.76 10.54 -18.05
CA TYR A 221 -8.28 9.24 -18.53
C TYR A 221 -7.85 9.32 -20.00
N LYS A 222 -6.54 9.30 -20.23
CA LYS A 222 -5.97 9.11 -21.57
C LYS A 222 -6.01 7.61 -21.88
N TYR A 223 -6.70 7.22 -22.97
CA TYR A 223 -6.70 5.85 -23.47
C TYR A 223 -5.27 5.39 -23.75
N ARG A 224 -4.68 4.65 -22.82
CA ARG A 224 -3.55 3.79 -23.13
C ARG A 224 -4.11 2.39 -23.26
N LEU A 225 -4.33 1.98 -24.51
CA LEU A 225 -4.55 0.59 -24.88
C LEU A 225 -3.31 -0.21 -24.44
N LEU A 226 -3.33 -0.77 -23.24
CA LEU A 226 -2.49 -1.91 -22.93
C LEU A 226 -3.25 -3.14 -23.42
N SER A 227 -2.93 -3.53 -24.65
CA SER A 227 -3.18 -4.88 -25.13
C SER A 227 -2.48 -5.85 -24.17
N MET A 228 -3.23 -6.47 -23.27
CA MET A 228 -2.81 -7.72 -22.66
C MET A 228 -2.90 -8.79 -23.77
N LEU A 229 -1.77 -8.98 -24.46
CA LEU A 229 -1.47 -10.27 -25.07
C LEU A 229 -1.35 -11.27 -23.92
N MET A 230 -2.37 -12.13 -23.80
CA MET A 230 -2.16 -13.50 -23.32
C MET A 230 -1.48 -14.29 -24.44
#